data_AF-A0A9W8N2X6-F1
#
_entry.id   AF-A0A9W8N2X6-F1
#
_cell.length_a   1.000
_cell.length_b   1.000
_cell.length_c   1.000
_cell.angle_alpha   90.00
_cell.angle_beta   90.00
_cell.angle_gamma   90.00
#
_symmetry.space_group_name_H-M   'P 1'
#
loop_
_entity.id
_entity.type
_entity.pdbx_description
1 polymer ?
#
loop_
_entity_poly.entity_id
_entity_poly.type
_entity_poly.pdbx_seq_one_letter_code
_entity_poly.pdbx_strand_id
1 'polypeptide(L)'
;MDFLQSQNLSLTLATNDITHQIQANGRFIYYAALGAIAFCVWLFHSPKRGPHVSAPFYEVSRMKWMFSADTLIKDSYCKFRDSVYQIRSTEGTRTIIPPTLVGELKGLPEDTLSAKTAVSEAMLSEYTHLSADAHSDILTLLLKTKATHNLQRMVSTLKEELQFILESEFPACEDWTPFRIQPFMVRAVSRLSGRAFVGAALSRSEEWLQVSVSFAITAFIAVTKLQFFPPWIRPVAQYFVSELKTIRKDMAKAQAMLEPLIEERLNYSDAPEDGKPDDFIQWLSDALPEEEKRNHFIQAKIQLLLSASSIHTTSNLTTDCIYDLAVHQDMQDILREEVLEVFTGEDAWERKDSIGRLKKMDSFIKESQRLSSNISK
;
A
#
# COMPACT_ATOMS: atom_id res chain seq x y z
N MET A 1 41.79 69.27 8.88
CA MET A 1 41.33 67.89 9.15
C MET A 1 40.42 67.36 8.04
N ASP A 2 39.92 68.19 7.13
CA ASP A 2 38.86 67.81 6.17
C ASP A 2 39.32 67.04 4.91
N PHE A 3 40.60 67.10 4.54
CA PHE A 3 41.08 66.42 3.32
C PHE A 3 41.19 64.89 3.50
N LEU A 4 41.65 64.43 4.66
CA LEU A 4 41.80 63.00 4.99
C LEU A 4 40.46 62.30 5.24
N GLN A 5 39.41 63.05 5.62
CA GLN A 5 38.08 62.51 5.87
C GLN A 5 37.32 62.26 4.55
N SER A 6 37.51 63.11 3.54
CA SER A 6 36.92 62.94 2.20
C SER A 6 37.50 61.73 1.44
N GLN A 7 38.83 61.51 1.51
CA GLN A 7 39.47 60.38 0.84
C GLN A 7 39.07 59.04 1.46
N ASN A 8 38.96 58.97 2.79
CA ASN A 8 38.50 57.77 3.48
C ASN A 8 37.05 57.42 3.15
N LEU A 9 36.17 58.42 2.97
CA LEU A 9 34.77 58.22 2.58
C LEU A 9 34.64 57.70 1.13
N SER A 10 35.45 58.24 0.20
CA SER A 10 35.49 57.75 -1.18
C SER A 10 36.05 56.33 -1.31
N LEU A 11 37.04 55.96 -0.48
CA LEU A 11 37.60 54.61 -0.48
C LEU A 11 36.62 53.59 0.10
N THR A 12 35.88 53.95 1.17
CA THR A 12 34.87 53.08 1.78
C THR A 12 33.63 52.89 0.90
N LEU A 13 33.22 53.91 0.14
CA LEU A 13 32.17 53.77 -0.86
C LEU A 13 32.60 52.86 -2.00
N ALA A 14 33.82 53.02 -2.52
CA ALA A 14 34.36 52.18 -3.58
C ALA A 14 34.53 50.71 -3.14
N THR A 15 35.00 50.45 -1.91
CA THR A 15 35.11 49.07 -1.40
C THR A 15 33.75 48.45 -1.13
N ASN A 16 32.75 49.20 -0.65
CA ASN A 16 31.39 48.69 -0.49
C ASN A 16 30.74 48.37 -1.84
N ASP A 17 30.93 49.18 -2.86
CA ASP A 17 30.37 48.94 -4.20
C ASP A 17 30.99 47.70 -4.87
N ILE A 18 32.32 47.54 -4.75
CA ILE A 18 33.05 46.35 -5.22
C ILE A 18 32.60 45.10 -4.44
N THR A 19 32.43 45.20 -3.12
CA THR A 19 32.00 44.06 -2.30
C THR A 19 30.56 43.65 -2.65
N HIS A 20 29.67 44.61 -2.89
CA HIS A 20 28.29 44.36 -3.29
C HIS A 20 28.20 43.76 -4.71
N GLN A 21 29.05 44.21 -5.65
CA GLN A 21 29.18 43.63 -6.98
C GLN A 21 29.72 42.18 -6.94
N ILE A 22 30.72 41.90 -6.10
CA ILE A 22 31.27 40.55 -5.92
C ILE A 22 30.22 39.62 -5.30
N GLN A 23 29.43 40.11 -4.33
CA GLN A 23 28.36 39.33 -3.70
C GLN A 23 27.20 39.06 -4.67
N ALA A 24 26.82 40.03 -5.50
CA ALA A 24 25.81 39.88 -6.53
C ALA A 24 26.24 38.90 -7.63
N ASN A 25 27.49 38.99 -8.09
CA ASN A 25 28.06 38.06 -9.07
C ASN A 25 28.22 36.65 -8.49
N GLY A 26 28.62 36.51 -7.22
CA GLY A 26 28.68 35.22 -6.53
C GLY A 26 27.32 34.53 -6.41
N ARG A 27 26.26 35.31 -6.12
CA ARG A 27 24.88 34.80 -6.12
C ARG A 27 24.41 34.40 -7.51
N PHE A 28 24.70 35.20 -8.53
CA PHE A 28 24.35 34.87 -9.92
C PHE A 28 25.04 33.58 -10.38
N ILE A 29 26.34 33.43 -10.11
CA ILE A 29 27.10 32.22 -10.42
C ILE A 29 26.54 31.00 -9.67
N TYR A 30 26.16 31.17 -8.40
CA TYR A 30 25.53 30.11 -7.61
C TYR A 30 24.18 29.64 -8.19
N TYR A 31 23.30 30.56 -8.58
CA TYR A 31 22.01 30.21 -9.19
C TYR A 31 22.17 29.68 -10.63
N ALA A 32 23.13 30.18 -11.39
CA ALA A 32 23.47 29.65 -12.71
C ALA A 32 24.04 28.23 -12.63
N ALA A 33 24.89 27.94 -11.64
CA ALA A 33 25.41 26.61 -11.36
C ALA A 33 24.31 25.64 -10.91
N LEU A 34 23.41 26.07 -10.02
CA LEU A 34 22.22 25.30 -9.64
C LEU A 34 21.29 25.02 -10.83
N GLY A 35 21.07 26.01 -11.69
CA GLY A 35 20.28 25.87 -12.92
C GLY A 35 20.94 24.91 -13.92
N ALA A 36 22.26 24.97 -14.08
CA ALA A 36 23.01 24.06 -14.93
C ALA A 36 23.02 22.62 -14.38
N ILE A 37 23.17 22.45 -13.06
CA ILE A 37 23.05 21.13 -12.41
C ILE A 37 21.63 20.59 -12.56
N ALA A 38 20.60 21.40 -12.35
CA ALA A 38 19.21 20.99 -12.54
C ALA A 38 18.91 20.62 -14.01
N PHE A 39 19.50 21.36 -14.97
CA PHE A 39 19.38 21.08 -16.40
C PHE A 39 20.15 19.81 -16.82
N CYS A 40 21.34 19.59 -16.27
CA CYS A 40 22.10 18.35 -16.47
C CYS A 40 21.37 17.17 -15.84
N VAL A 41 20.87 17.31 -14.61
CA VAL A 41 20.01 16.30 -13.98
C VAL A 41 18.80 16.04 -14.87
N TRP A 42 18.11 17.06 -15.40
CA TRP A 42 16.99 16.87 -16.33
C TRP A 42 17.37 16.14 -17.63
N LEU A 43 18.53 16.44 -18.22
CA LEU A 43 19.05 15.76 -19.42
C LEU A 43 19.41 14.30 -19.16
N PHE A 44 20.03 14.00 -18.00
CA PHE A 44 20.48 12.65 -17.64
C PHE A 44 19.42 11.82 -16.90
N HIS A 45 18.39 12.45 -16.33
CA HIS A 45 17.14 11.84 -15.84
C HIS A 45 16.03 11.84 -16.90
N SER A 46 16.37 11.94 -18.19
CA SER A 46 15.40 11.66 -19.24
C SER A 46 14.93 10.21 -19.04
N PRO A 47 13.66 9.97 -18.67
CA PRO A 47 13.22 8.63 -18.30
C PRO A 47 13.47 7.71 -19.50
N LYS A 48 14.13 6.58 -19.24
CA LYS A 48 14.36 5.54 -20.25
C LYS A 48 13.02 5.31 -20.95
N ARG A 49 12.93 5.71 -22.23
CA ARG A 49 11.72 5.51 -23.03
C ARG A 49 11.52 4.00 -23.12
N GLY A 50 10.55 3.50 -22.38
CA GLY A 50 10.12 2.10 -22.49
C GLY A 50 9.70 1.77 -23.92
N PRO A 51 9.55 0.48 -24.25
CA PRO A 51 9.12 0.06 -25.57
C PRO A 51 7.85 0.80 -26.00
N HIS A 52 7.90 1.44 -27.16
CA HIS A 52 6.80 2.24 -27.69
C HIS A 52 5.74 1.31 -28.27
N VAL A 53 4.64 1.10 -27.56
CA VAL A 53 3.46 0.42 -28.11
C VAL A 53 2.84 1.32 -29.18
N SER A 54 2.77 0.84 -30.42
CA SER A 54 2.06 1.56 -31.49
C SER A 54 0.56 1.32 -31.33
N ALA A 55 -0.13 2.27 -30.71
CA ALA A 55 -1.57 2.21 -30.47
C ALA A 55 -2.18 3.61 -30.49
N PRO A 56 -3.49 3.75 -30.79
CA PRO A 56 -4.19 5.03 -30.70
C PRO A 56 -4.05 5.63 -29.30
N PHE A 57 -3.90 6.95 -29.23
CA PHE A 57 -3.78 7.68 -27.98
C PHE A 57 -5.05 8.47 -27.67
N TYR A 58 -5.65 8.20 -26.51
CA TYR A 58 -6.77 8.94 -25.98
C TYR A 58 -6.28 10.22 -25.28
N GLU A 59 -6.42 11.35 -25.97
CA GLU A 59 -5.92 12.64 -25.48
C GLU A 59 -6.72 13.17 -24.28
N VAL A 60 -6.07 13.19 -23.12
CA VAL A 60 -6.56 13.85 -21.90
C VAL A 60 -5.44 14.55 -21.17
N SER A 61 -5.79 15.61 -20.44
CA SER A 61 -4.85 16.27 -19.54
C SER A 61 -4.64 15.43 -18.29
N ARG A 62 -3.43 15.49 -17.72
CA ARG A 62 -3.10 14.84 -16.44
C ARG A 62 -4.04 15.31 -15.32
N MET A 63 -4.40 16.60 -15.32
CA MET A 63 -5.31 17.15 -14.32
C MET A 63 -6.70 16.53 -14.41
N LYS A 64 -7.24 16.33 -15.62
CA LYS A 64 -8.54 15.69 -15.80
C LYS A 64 -8.50 14.21 -15.35
N TRP A 65 -7.39 13.51 -15.60
CA TRP A 65 -7.19 12.16 -15.08
C TRP A 65 -7.29 12.09 -13.55
N MET A 66 -6.60 13.00 -12.85
CA MET A 66 -6.58 13.02 -11.38
C MET A 66 -7.96 13.09 -10.72
N PHE A 67 -8.92 13.75 -11.36
CA PHE A 67 -10.25 13.95 -10.79
C PHE A 67 -11.36 13.14 -11.47
N SER A 68 -11.07 12.45 -12.56
CA SER A 68 -12.12 11.78 -13.38
C SER A 68 -11.65 10.50 -14.06
N ALA A 69 -10.63 9.82 -13.53
CA ALA A 69 -10.05 8.61 -14.11
C ALA A 69 -11.10 7.56 -14.51
N ASP A 70 -12.05 7.22 -13.62
CA ASP A 70 -13.13 6.24 -13.90
C ASP A 70 -13.95 6.63 -15.14
N THR A 71 -14.38 7.89 -15.24
CA THR A 71 -15.15 8.39 -16.39
C THR A 71 -14.32 8.38 -17.67
N LEU A 72 -13.03 8.70 -17.57
CA LEU A 72 -12.12 8.68 -18.72
C LEU A 72 -11.84 7.26 -19.21
N ILE A 73 -11.71 6.29 -18.30
CA ILE A 73 -11.57 4.88 -18.66
C ILE A 73 -12.83 4.41 -19.40
N LYS A 74 -14.03 4.70 -18.88
CA LYS A 74 -15.29 4.36 -19.55
C LYS A 74 -15.44 5.02 -20.92
N ASP A 75 -15.18 6.33 -21.03
CA ASP A 75 -15.27 7.05 -22.31
C ASP A 75 -14.24 6.54 -23.34
N SER A 76 -12.99 6.33 -22.90
CA SER A 76 -11.93 5.82 -23.77
C SER A 76 -12.21 4.38 -24.22
N TYR A 77 -12.74 3.52 -23.35
CA TYR A 77 -13.16 2.17 -23.71
C TYR A 77 -14.30 2.18 -24.74
N CYS A 78 -15.29 3.07 -24.58
CA CYS A 78 -16.36 3.22 -25.57
C CYS A 78 -15.84 3.65 -26.96
N LYS A 79 -14.75 4.43 -27.02
CA LYS A 79 -14.15 4.90 -28.27
C LYS A 79 -13.24 3.87 -28.93
N PHE A 80 -12.49 3.12 -28.13
CA PHE A 80 -11.48 2.15 -28.59
C PHE A 80 -11.87 0.72 -28.21
N ARG A 81 -13.16 0.42 -28.30
CA ARG A 81 -13.74 -0.82 -27.80
C ARG A 81 -13.00 -2.05 -28.34
N ASP A 82 -12.68 -2.96 -27.43
CA ASP A 82 -12.01 -4.24 -27.71
C ASP A 82 -10.68 -4.11 -28.49
N SER A 83 -10.04 -2.94 -28.41
CA SER A 83 -8.75 -2.65 -29.05
C SER A 83 -7.73 -2.16 -28.03
N VAL A 84 -6.45 -2.27 -28.38
CA VAL A 84 -5.35 -1.71 -27.57
C VAL A 84 -5.27 -0.21 -27.83
N TYR A 85 -5.23 0.59 -26.78
CA TYR A 85 -5.06 2.04 -26.87
C TYR A 85 -4.25 2.56 -25.68
N GLN A 86 -3.83 3.81 -25.75
CA GLN A 86 -3.06 4.47 -24.71
C GLN A 86 -3.84 5.63 -24.10
N ILE A 87 -3.66 5.83 -22.79
CA ILE A 87 -4.24 6.95 -22.04
C ILE A 87 -3.18 7.56 -21.13
N ARG A 88 -3.23 8.88 -20.95
CA ARG A 88 -2.33 9.57 -20.02
C ARG A 88 -2.85 9.51 -18.60
N SER A 89 -2.06 8.93 -17.70
CA SER A 89 -2.29 8.88 -16.25
C SER A 89 -1.32 9.75 -15.47
N THR A 90 -1.45 9.75 -14.14
CA THR A 90 -0.56 10.40 -13.17
C THR A 90 0.84 9.80 -13.12
N GLU A 91 0.95 8.50 -13.40
CA GLU A 91 2.20 7.74 -13.38
C GLU A 91 2.92 7.77 -14.73
N GLY A 92 2.20 8.08 -15.81
CA GLY A 92 2.75 8.14 -17.16
C GLY A 92 1.71 7.77 -18.21
N THR A 93 2.16 7.38 -19.40
CA THR A 93 1.28 6.79 -20.41
C THR A 93 0.97 5.35 -20.01
N ARG A 94 -0.31 5.00 -19.92
CA ARG A 94 -0.79 3.63 -19.66
C ARG A 94 -1.39 3.05 -20.93
N THR A 95 -1.00 1.83 -21.27
CA THR A 95 -1.62 1.07 -22.35
C THR A 95 -2.78 0.28 -21.78
N ILE A 96 -3.98 0.55 -22.27
CA ILE A 96 -5.20 -0.19 -21.95
C ILE A 96 -5.32 -1.35 -22.93
N ILE A 97 -5.61 -2.53 -22.39
CA ILE A 97 -5.57 -3.79 -23.13
C ILE A 97 -6.93 -4.48 -22.98
N PRO A 98 -7.52 -4.99 -24.07
CA PRO A 98 -8.78 -5.70 -24.02
C PRO A 98 -8.66 -7.03 -23.26
N PRO A 99 -9.73 -7.50 -22.59
CA PRO A 99 -9.72 -8.75 -21.82
C PRO A 99 -9.30 -9.99 -22.63
N THR A 100 -9.53 -9.97 -23.95
CA THR A 100 -9.16 -11.05 -24.87
C THR A 100 -7.66 -11.34 -24.90
N LEU A 101 -6.83 -10.32 -24.67
CA LEU A 101 -5.36 -10.46 -24.69
C LEU A 101 -4.77 -10.78 -23.31
N VAL A 102 -5.55 -10.73 -22.23
CA VAL A 102 -5.06 -10.97 -20.86
C VAL A 102 -4.49 -12.38 -20.72
N GLY A 103 -5.03 -13.37 -21.43
CA GLY A 103 -4.50 -14.74 -21.45
C GLY A 103 -3.07 -14.82 -21.97
N GLU A 104 -2.74 -14.05 -23.01
CA GLU A 104 -1.39 -14.00 -23.60
C GLU A 104 -0.40 -13.28 -22.68
N LEU A 105 -0.85 -12.21 -22.01
CA LEU A 105 0.02 -11.39 -21.15
C LEU A 105 0.39 -12.08 -19.84
N LYS A 106 -0.50 -12.89 -19.28
CA LYS A 106 -0.29 -13.58 -18.00
C LYS A 106 0.92 -14.52 -18.00
N GLY A 107 1.33 -15.01 -19.17
CA GLY A 107 2.47 -15.92 -19.32
C GLY A 107 3.81 -15.22 -19.61
N LEU A 108 3.82 -13.88 -19.75
CA LEU A 108 5.05 -13.16 -20.06
C LEU A 108 6.01 -13.16 -18.86
N PRO A 109 7.33 -13.17 -19.09
CA PRO A 109 8.29 -13.10 -18.00
C PRO A 109 8.32 -11.71 -17.36
N GLU A 110 8.77 -11.65 -16.10
CA GLU A 110 8.81 -10.42 -15.29
C GLU A 110 9.72 -9.33 -15.88
N ASP A 111 10.74 -9.69 -16.67
CA ASP A 111 11.60 -8.72 -17.38
C ASP A 111 10.86 -7.98 -18.51
N THR A 112 9.77 -8.56 -19.00
CA THR A 112 8.94 -8.05 -20.08
C THR A 112 7.71 -7.32 -19.53
N LEU A 113 7.04 -7.91 -18.52
CA LEU A 113 5.86 -7.34 -17.88
C LEU A 113 5.89 -7.59 -16.37
N SER A 114 6.40 -6.62 -15.60
CA SER A 114 6.51 -6.77 -14.14
C SER A 114 5.36 -6.11 -13.38
N ALA A 115 4.63 -6.93 -12.60
CA ALA A 115 3.67 -6.42 -11.63
C ALA A 115 4.37 -5.66 -10.49
N LYS A 116 5.57 -6.09 -10.10
CA LYS A 116 6.34 -5.49 -8.99
C LYS A 116 6.75 -4.06 -9.32
N THR A 117 7.31 -3.86 -10.52
CA THR A 117 7.66 -2.51 -11.00
C THR A 117 6.41 -1.64 -11.11
N ALA A 118 5.31 -2.16 -11.66
CA ALA A 118 4.07 -1.41 -11.78
C ALA A 118 3.51 -0.95 -10.42
N VAL A 119 3.52 -1.82 -9.41
CA VAL A 119 3.12 -1.47 -8.03
C VAL A 119 4.07 -0.43 -7.44
N SER A 120 5.39 -0.62 -7.58
CA SER A 120 6.40 0.32 -7.04
C SER A 120 6.26 1.72 -7.63
N GLU A 121 6.04 1.83 -8.94
CA GLU A 121 5.80 3.10 -9.62
C GLU A 121 4.46 3.74 -9.22
N ALA A 122 3.39 2.94 -9.16
CA ALA A 122 2.05 3.44 -8.81
C ALA A 122 2.00 3.96 -7.37
N MET A 123 2.70 3.28 -6.46
CA MET A 123 2.75 3.64 -5.05
C MET A 123 3.88 4.60 -4.69
N LEU A 124 4.68 5.04 -5.68
CA LEU A 124 5.85 5.89 -5.47
C LEU A 124 6.74 5.38 -4.33
N SER A 125 7.03 4.08 -4.35
CA SER A 125 7.61 3.36 -3.21
C SER A 125 8.99 3.83 -2.78
N GLU A 126 9.73 4.52 -3.66
CA GLU A 126 10.95 5.26 -3.32
C GLU A 126 10.71 6.27 -2.18
N TYR A 127 9.52 6.88 -2.12
CA TYR A 127 9.16 7.87 -1.11
C TYR A 127 8.33 7.26 0.03
N THR A 128 7.43 6.33 -0.29
CA THR A 128 6.40 5.84 0.63
C THR A 128 6.72 4.51 1.28
N HIS A 129 7.69 3.76 0.75
CA HIS A 129 8.04 2.40 1.16
C HIS A 129 6.88 1.38 1.01
N LEU A 130 5.85 1.69 0.22
CA LEU A 130 4.67 0.83 0.02
C LEU A 130 4.91 -0.24 -1.08
N SER A 131 6.01 -0.98 -0.95
CA SER A 131 6.40 -2.09 -1.82
C SER A 131 7.39 -2.99 -1.09
N ALA A 132 7.34 -4.29 -1.37
CA ALA A 132 8.30 -5.25 -0.84
C ALA A 132 9.66 -5.20 -1.58
N ASP A 133 9.73 -4.48 -2.71
CA ASP A 133 10.94 -4.29 -3.52
C ASP A 133 11.63 -5.63 -3.82
N ALA A 134 12.88 -5.81 -3.41
CA ALA A 134 13.65 -7.04 -3.61
C ALA A 134 13.01 -8.28 -2.93
N HIS A 135 12.17 -8.08 -1.93
CA HIS A 135 11.54 -9.14 -1.13
C HIS A 135 10.17 -9.58 -1.65
N SER A 136 9.71 -9.02 -2.78
CA SER A 136 8.38 -9.33 -3.32
C SER A 136 8.19 -10.81 -3.68
N ASP A 137 9.23 -11.50 -4.16
CA ASP A 137 9.17 -12.93 -4.45
C ASP A 137 9.05 -13.77 -3.20
N ILE A 138 9.86 -13.47 -2.17
CA ILE A 138 9.81 -14.14 -0.87
C ILE A 138 8.42 -13.96 -0.26
N LEU A 139 7.90 -12.72 -0.23
CA LEU A 139 6.55 -12.43 0.26
C LEU A 139 5.48 -13.24 -0.49
N THR A 140 5.53 -13.25 -1.82
CA THR A 140 4.57 -13.99 -2.65
C THR A 140 4.64 -15.50 -2.40
N LEU A 141 5.84 -16.04 -2.29
CA LEU A 141 6.08 -17.46 -2.00
C LEU A 141 5.50 -17.85 -0.64
N LEU A 142 5.79 -17.07 0.41
CA LEU A 142 5.31 -17.34 1.76
C LEU A 142 3.79 -17.28 1.88
N LEU A 143 3.14 -16.32 1.20
CA LEU A 143 1.68 -16.23 1.18
C LEU A 143 1.04 -17.44 0.46
N LYS A 144 1.61 -17.85 -0.67
CA LYS A 144 1.09 -19.01 -1.43
C LYS A 144 1.31 -20.34 -0.73
N THR A 145 2.43 -20.49 -0.04
CA THR A 145 2.81 -21.77 0.60
C THR A 145 2.34 -21.78 2.05
N LYS A 146 2.97 -20.99 2.93
CA LYS A 146 2.71 -21.05 4.37
C LYS A 146 1.31 -20.53 4.73
N ALA A 147 0.93 -19.32 4.30
CA ALA A 147 -0.36 -18.75 4.71
C ALA A 147 -1.57 -19.55 4.19
N THR A 148 -1.52 -20.01 2.93
CA THR A 148 -2.62 -20.81 2.35
C THR A 148 -2.74 -22.19 3.00
N HIS A 149 -1.62 -22.85 3.32
CA HIS A 149 -1.65 -24.15 4.01
C HIS A 149 -2.09 -24.03 5.47
N ASN A 150 -1.71 -22.94 6.14
CA ASN A 150 -2.06 -22.72 7.53
C ASN A 150 -3.45 -22.11 7.73
N LEU A 151 -4.09 -21.58 6.67
CA LEU A 151 -5.42 -20.97 6.75
C LEU A 151 -6.43 -21.87 7.48
N GLN A 152 -6.42 -23.18 7.20
CA GLN A 152 -7.30 -24.15 7.86
C GLN A 152 -7.08 -24.20 9.38
N ARG A 153 -5.81 -24.22 9.83
CA ARG A 153 -5.45 -24.25 11.25
C ARG A 153 -5.79 -22.94 11.95
N MET A 154 -5.80 -21.84 11.19
CA MET A 154 -6.07 -20.50 11.71
C MET A 154 -7.57 -20.22 11.88
N VAL A 155 -8.46 -20.97 11.22
CA VAL A 155 -9.92 -20.72 11.29
C VAL A 155 -10.43 -20.69 12.74
N SER A 156 -10.07 -21.68 13.56
CA SER A 156 -10.50 -21.73 14.96
C SER A 156 -9.97 -20.54 15.76
N THR A 157 -8.69 -20.23 15.61
CA THR A 157 -8.06 -19.06 16.25
C THR A 157 -8.69 -17.74 15.82
N LEU A 158 -9.03 -17.59 14.53
CA LEU A 158 -9.68 -16.40 13.99
C LEU A 158 -11.14 -16.30 14.46
N LYS A 159 -11.84 -17.43 14.63
CA LYS A 159 -13.18 -17.46 15.20
C LYS A 159 -13.17 -16.97 16.65
N GLU A 160 -12.25 -17.47 17.48
CA GLU A 160 -12.09 -17.01 18.86
C GLU A 160 -11.79 -15.51 18.94
N GLU A 161 -10.89 -15.03 18.08
CA GLU A 161 -10.57 -13.60 18.02
C GLU A 161 -11.78 -12.77 17.53
N LEU A 162 -12.56 -13.27 16.56
CA LEU A 162 -13.79 -12.62 16.11
C LEU A 162 -14.84 -12.55 17.23
N GLN A 163 -15.02 -13.61 18.02
CA GLN A 163 -15.90 -13.60 19.18
C GLN A 163 -15.47 -12.53 20.19
N PHE A 164 -14.18 -12.47 20.51
CA PHE A 164 -13.63 -11.43 21.37
C PHE A 164 -13.89 -10.01 20.83
N ILE A 165 -13.70 -9.78 19.53
CA ILE A 165 -13.97 -8.48 18.89
C ILE A 165 -15.46 -8.13 18.97
N LEU A 166 -16.35 -9.10 18.72
CA LEU A 166 -17.79 -8.89 18.81
C LEU A 166 -18.22 -8.53 20.24
N GLU A 167 -17.70 -9.23 21.24
CA GLU A 167 -18.04 -8.96 22.65
C GLU A 167 -17.47 -7.62 23.16
N SER A 168 -16.31 -7.20 22.67
CA SER A 168 -15.59 -6.03 23.19
C SER A 168 -15.83 -4.73 22.40
N GLU A 169 -16.10 -4.81 21.10
CA GLU A 169 -16.17 -3.64 20.20
C GLU A 169 -17.50 -3.53 19.46
N PHE A 170 -18.25 -4.61 19.28
CA PHE A 170 -19.57 -4.52 18.67
C PHE A 170 -20.56 -3.92 19.68
N PRO A 171 -21.38 -2.93 19.29
CA PRO A 171 -22.32 -2.31 20.21
C PRO A 171 -23.28 -3.33 20.81
N ALA A 172 -23.43 -3.31 22.14
CA ALA A 172 -24.50 -4.04 22.81
C ALA A 172 -25.85 -3.56 22.26
N CYS A 173 -26.74 -4.49 21.97
CA CYS A 173 -28.00 -4.23 21.28
C CYS A 173 -29.15 -4.87 22.07
N GLU A 174 -29.65 -4.18 23.09
CA GLU A 174 -30.91 -4.54 23.77
C GLU A 174 -32.12 -4.11 22.92
N ASP A 175 -32.03 -2.93 22.30
CA ASP A 175 -32.94 -2.39 21.28
C ASP A 175 -32.15 -2.02 20.00
N TRP A 176 -32.85 -1.75 18.89
CA TRP A 176 -32.21 -1.35 17.63
C TRP A 176 -31.22 -0.20 17.85
N THR A 177 -29.95 -0.45 17.52
CA THR A 177 -28.85 0.47 17.80
C THR A 177 -28.11 0.86 16.51
N PRO A 178 -28.00 2.16 16.17
CA PRO A 178 -27.26 2.61 15.00
C PRO A 178 -25.75 2.51 15.25
N PHE A 179 -25.00 2.03 14.28
CA PHE A 179 -23.54 2.03 14.32
C PHE A 179 -22.93 2.19 12.93
N ARG A 180 -21.65 2.51 12.87
CA ARG A 180 -20.91 2.68 11.61
C ARG A 180 -20.15 1.40 11.29
N ILE A 181 -20.55 0.71 10.23
CA ILE A 181 -19.98 -0.59 9.87
C ILE A 181 -18.54 -0.49 9.37
N GLN A 182 -18.20 0.50 8.55
CA GLN A 182 -16.86 0.59 7.95
C GLN A 182 -15.74 0.78 8.99
N PRO A 183 -15.84 1.71 9.96
CA PRO A 183 -14.82 1.85 10.99
C PRO A 183 -14.70 0.59 11.87
N PHE A 184 -15.84 -0.06 12.16
CA PHE A 184 -15.84 -1.33 12.88
C PHE A 184 -15.10 -2.42 12.07
N MET A 185 -15.37 -2.55 10.77
CA MET A 185 -14.74 -3.55 9.92
C MET A 185 -13.24 -3.33 9.75
N VAL A 186 -12.77 -2.09 9.63
CA VAL A 186 -11.33 -1.78 9.60
C VAL A 186 -10.65 -2.29 10.88
N ARG A 187 -11.25 -2.04 12.05
CA ARG A 187 -10.71 -2.49 13.33
C ARG A 187 -10.75 -4.01 13.47
N ALA A 188 -11.90 -4.63 13.19
CA ALA A 188 -12.09 -6.07 13.28
C ALA A 188 -11.13 -6.84 12.37
N VAL A 189 -11.05 -6.45 11.09
CA VAL A 189 -10.13 -7.06 10.13
C VAL A 189 -8.68 -6.84 10.55
N SER A 190 -8.30 -5.65 11.03
CA SER A 190 -6.93 -5.42 11.47
C SER A 190 -6.51 -6.29 12.66
N ARG A 191 -7.42 -6.60 13.59
CA ARG A 191 -7.11 -7.51 14.70
C ARG A 191 -7.03 -8.96 14.22
N LEU A 192 -7.94 -9.39 13.35
CA LEU A 192 -7.92 -10.72 12.74
C LEU A 192 -6.66 -10.96 11.89
N SER A 193 -6.33 -10.04 10.99
CA SER A 193 -5.10 -10.07 10.20
C SER A 193 -3.86 -9.93 11.09
N GLY A 194 -3.91 -9.10 12.13
CA GLY A 194 -2.84 -9.00 13.12
C GLY A 194 -2.57 -10.34 13.81
N ARG A 195 -3.61 -11.09 14.17
CA ARG A 195 -3.50 -12.42 14.79
C ARG A 195 -2.77 -13.40 13.87
N ALA A 196 -3.00 -13.27 12.56
CA ALA A 196 -2.37 -14.09 11.53
C ALA A 196 -0.89 -13.75 11.27
N PHE A 197 -0.54 -12.46 11.33
CA PHE A 197 0.75 -11.98 10.83
C PHE A 197 1.76 -11.63 11.92
N VAL A 198 1.31 -10.95 12.99
CA VAL A 198 2.16 -10.50 14.11
C VAL A 198 1.89 -11.26 15.40
N GLY A 199 0.97 -12.23 15.35
CA GLY A 199 0.62 -13.10 16.47
C GLY A 199 -0.16 -12.39 17.59
N ALA A 200 -0.40 -13.15 18.66
CA ALA A 200 -1.23 -12.74 19.80
C ALA A 200 -0.74 -11.48 20.53
N ALA A 201 0.57 -11.28 20.59
CA ALA A 201 1.21 -10.24 21.38
C ALA A 201 0.87 -8.83 20.86
N LEU A 202 0.80 -8.67 19.54
CA LEU A 202 0.52 -7.39 18.90
C LEU A 202 -0.88 -7.29 18.29
N SER A 203 -1.57 -8.40 18.00
CA SER A 203 -2.88 -8.36 17.35
C SER A 203 -3.93 -7.54 18.11
N ARG A 204 -3.86 -7.52 19.45
CA ARG A 204 -4.76 -6.77 20.33
C ARG A 204 -4.21 -5.40 20.75
N SER A 205 -2.99 -5.05 20.33
CA SER A 205 -2.37 -3.77 20.67
C SER A 205 -3.03 -2.64 19.90
N GLU A 206 -3.61 -1.69 20.64
CA GLU A 206 -4.21 -0.49 20.05
C GLU A 206 -3.17 0.38 19.33
N GLU A 207 -1.92 0.37 19.80
CA GLU A 207 -0.84 1.08 19.12
C GLU A 207 -0.49 0.42 17.78
N TRP A 208 -0.48 -0.91 17.70
CA TRP A 208 -0.19 -1.63 16.45
C TRP A 208 -1.30 -1.38 15.43
N LEU A 209 -2.54 -1.46 15.87
CA LEU A 209 -3.73 -1.12 15.09
C LEU A 209 -3.60 0.30 14.51
N GLN A 210 -3.29 1.28 15.36
CA GLN A 210 -3.16 2.67 14.94
C GLN A 210 -2.03 2.85 13.92
N VAL A 211 -0.86 2.27 14.18
CA VAL A 211 0.32 2.40 13.31
C VAL A 211 0.09 1.73 11.95
N SER A 212 -0.46 0.51 11.92
CA SER A 212 -0.70 -0.23 10.67
C SER A 212 -1.75 0.44 9.77
N VAL A 213 -2.85 0.94 10.35
CA VAL A 213 -3.89 1.69 9.62
C VAL A 213 -3.35 3.07 9.18
N SER A 214 -2.66 3.79 10.07
CA SER A 214 -2.09 5.11 9.78
C SER A 214 -1.09 5.06 8.64
N PHE A 215 -0.18 4.07 8.66
CA PHE A 215 0.84 3.88 7.64
C PHE A 215 0.22 3.79 6.24
N ALA A 216 -0.81 2.94 6.08
CA ALA A 216 -1.48 2.72 4.80
C ALA A 216 -2.16 3.99 4.28
N ILE A 217 -3.02 4.61 5.09
CA ILE A 217 -3.77 5.83 4.72
C ILE A 217 -2.80 6.97 4.38
N THR A 218 -1.80 7.17 5.23
CA THR A 218 -0.80 8.22 5.07
C THR A 218 0.03 8.02 3.80
N ALA A 219 0.39 6.77 3.47
CA ALA A 219 1.07 6.45 2.22
C ALA A 219 0.23 6.83 1.00
N PHE A 220 -1.05 6.46 0.95
CA PHE A 220 -1.94 6.85 -0.17
C PHE A 220 -2.10 8.37 -0.31
N ILE A 221 -2.21 9.10 0.81
CA ILE A 221 -2.26 10.57 0.79
C ILE A 221 -0.94 11.14 0.25
N ALA A 222 0.21 10.59 0.69
CA ALA A 222 1.52 11.01 0.21
C ALA A 222 1.66 10.78 -1.30
N VAL A 223 1.23 9.61 -1.81
CA VAL A 223 1.20 9.32 -3.24
C VAL A 223 0.37 10.37 -3.98
N THR A 224 -0.86 10.59 -3.54
CA THR A 224 -1.78 11.56 -4.17
C THR A 224 -1.16 12.96 -4.24
N LYS A 225 -0.53 13.42 -3.14
CA LYS A 225 0.16 14.72 -3.10
C LYS A 225 1.36 14.77 -4.04
N LEU A 226 2.21 13.75 -4.04
CA LEU A 226 3.38 13.67 -4.92
C LEU A 226 3.00 13.54 -6.40
N GLN A 227 1.83 12.97 -6.69
CA GLN A 227 1.28 12.88 -8.04
C GLN A 227 0.82 14.22 -8.62
N PHE A 228 0.71 15.31 -7.84
CA PHE A 228 0.54 16.66 -8.41
C PHE A 228 1.84 17.20 -9.01
N PHE A 229 3.00 16.73 -8.52
CA PHE A 229 4.30 17.19 -8.99
C PHE A 229 4.77 16.35 -10.18
N PRO A 230 5.39 16.96 -11.19
CA PRO A 230 6.18 16.24 -12.20
C PRO A 230 7.30 15.41 -11.54
N PRO A 231 7.67 14.24 -12.09
CA PRO A 231 8.68 13.35 -11.49
C PRO A 231 9.99 14.05 -11.10
N TRP A 232 10.50 14.95 -11.93
CA TRP A 232 11.75 15.69 -11.69
C TRP A 232 11.67 16.71 -10.54
N ILE A 233 10.47 17.14 -10.11
CA ILE A 233 10.28 18.03 -8.96
C ILE A 233 10.14 17.23 -7.65
N ARG A 234 9.72 15.96 -7.73
CA ARG A 234 9.42 15.12 -6.54
C ARG A 234 10.57 15.07 -5.50
N PRO A 235 11.86 15.00 -5.88
CA PRO A 235 12.96 15.01 -4.92
C PRO A 235 13.02 16.26 -4.03
N VAL A 236 12.46 17.39 -4.49
CA VAL A 236 12.35 18.64 -3.71
C VAL A 236 10.96 18.76 -3.09
N ALA A 237 9.90 18.41 -3.84
CA ALA A 237 8.52 18.49 -3.35
C ALA A 237 8.27 17.61 -2.11
N GLN A 238 8.99 16.49 -1.97
CA GLN A 238 8.87 15.59 -0.82
C GLN A 238 9.02 16.30 0.53
N TYR A 239 9.80 17.38 0.61
CA TYR A 239 10.00 18.15 1.85
C TYR A 239 8.77 18.96 2.26
N PHE A 240 7.83 19.17 1.34
CA PHE A 240 6.54 19.83 1.58
C PHE A 240 5.39 18.83 1.80
N VAL A 241 5.65 17.53 1.68
CA VAL A 241 4.67 16.46 1.92
C VAL A 241 4.86 15.94 3.35
N SER A 242 4.10 16.49 4.29
CA SER A 242 4.16 16.13 5.71
C SER A 242 3.93 14.65 5.98
N GLU A 243 3.13 13.98 5.14
CA GLU A 243 2.81 12.57 5.25
C GLU A 243 4.04 11.67 5.17
N LEU A 244 5.07 12.06 4.41
CA LEU A 244 6.32 11.28 4.36
C LEU A 244 7.05 11.27 5.70
N LYS A 245 6.93 12.33 6.51
CA LYS A 245 7.45 12.36 7.88
C LYS A 245 6.65 11.44 8.79
N THR A 246 5.33 11.40 8.64
CA THR A 246 4.46 10.49 9.39
C THR A 246 4.75 9.03 9.03
N ILE A 247 4.92 8.70 7.76
CA ILE A 247 5.32 7.34 7.31
C ILE A 247 6.61 6.90 8.01
N ARG A 248 7.66 7.73 8.02
CA ARG A 248 8.92 7.40 8.71
C ARG A 248 8.71 7.17 10.21
N LYS A 249 7.83 7.94 10.85
CA LYS A 249 7.49 7.78 12.26
C LYS A 249 6.74 6.46 12.51
N ASP A 250 5.76 6.14 11.68
CA ASP A 250 4.98 4.92 11.78
C ASP A 250 5.86 3.69 11.55
N MET A 251 6.77 3.74 10.57
CA MET A 251 7.77 2.69 10.35
C MET A 251 8.71 2.51 11.54
N ALA A 252 9.25 3.59 12.10
CA ALA A 252 10.13 3.51 13.27
C ALA A 252 9.40 2.93 14.50
N LYS A 253 8.13 3.28 14.69
CA LYS A 253 7.28 2.69 15.74
C LYS A 253 7.05 1.21 15.50
N ALA A 254 6.63 0.83 14.29
CA ALA A 254 6.40 -0.57 13.95
C ALA A 254 7.66 -1.42 14.14
N GLN A 255 8.82 -0.90 13.75
CA GLN A 255 10.10 -1.55 14.00
C GLN A 255 10.34 -1.78 15.49
N ALA A 256 10.20 -0.74 16.33
CA ALA A 256 10.40 -0.86 17.77
C ALA A 256 9.43 -1.86 18.44
N MET A 257 8.19 -1.96 17.94
CA MET A 257 7.20 -2.91 18.44
C MET A 257 7.49 -4.35 18.03
N LEU A 258 8.01 -4.57 16.82
CA LEU A 258 8.29 -5.89 16.27
C LEU A 258 9.66 -6.43 16.66
N GLU A 259 10.64 -5.56 16.92
CA GLU A 259 12.01 -5.93 17.32
C GLU A 259 12.07 -7.02 18.40
N PRO A 260 11.37 -6.92 19.56
CA PRO A 260 11.43 -7.98 20.57
C PRO A 260 10.88 -9.32 20.07
N LEU A 261 9.84 -9.30 19.23
CA LEU A 261 9.27 -10.52 18.65
C LEU A 261 10.20 -11.13 17.60
N ILE A 262 10.83 -10.29 16.78
CA ILE A 262 11.81 -10.75 15.78
C ILE A 262 13.00 -11.40 16.48
N GLU A 263 13.59 -10.75 17.50
CA GLU A 263 14.70 -11.35 18.25
C GLU A 263 14.30 -12.64 18.97
N GLU A 264 13.07 -12.72 19.49
CA GLU A 264 12.51 -13.96 20.03
C GLU A 264 12.50 -15.07 18.96
N ARG A 265 12.03 -14.79 17.74
CA ARG A 265 11.98 -15.76 16.62
C ARG A 265 13.33 -16.18 16.12
N LEU A 266 14.31 -15.29 16.15
CA LEU A 266 15.67 -15.64 15.76
C LEU A 266 16.27 -16.71 16.69
N ASN A 267 15.84 -16.79 17.96
CA ASN A 267 16.28 -17.86 18.87
C ASN A 267 15.74 -19.24 18.47
N TYR A 268 14.70 -19.31 17.65
CA TYR A 268 14.13 -20.55 17.12
C TYR A 268 14.67 -20.92 15.74
N SER A 269 15.63 -20.16 15.17
CA SER A 269 16.15 -20.42 13.82
C SER A 269 16.65 -21.86 13.64
N ASP A 270 17.32 -22.39 14.66
CA ASP A 270 17.90 -23.75 14.68
C ASP A 270 16.98 -24.81 15.31
N ALA A 271 15.79 -24.42 15.77
CA ALA A 271 14.83 -25.35 16.35
C ALA A 271 14.23 -26.27 15.28
N PRO A 272 13.86 -27.52 15.62
CA PRO A 272 13.06 -28.37 14.74
C PRO A 272 11.73 -27.68 14.37
N GLU A 273 11.21 -27.92 13.16
CA GLU A 273 10.00 -27.26 12.63
C GLU A 273 8.80 -27.39 13.60
N ASP A 274 8.64 -28.54 14.27
CA ASP A 274 7.56 -28.79 15.24
C ASP A 274 7.65 -27.93 16.52
N GLY A 275 8.80 -27.31 16.79
CA GLY A 275 9.03 -26.42 17.93
C GLY A 275 9.07 -24.93 17.55
N LYS A 276 8.95 -24.60 16.26
CA LYS A 276 8.96 -23.20 15.80
C LYS A 276 7.58 -22.57 15.92
N PRO A 277 7.50 -21.28 16.28
CA PRO A 277 6.25 -20.53 16.20
C PRO A 277 5.69 -20.52 14.77
N ASP A 278 4.41 -20.85 14.61
CA ASP A 278 3.75 -20.94 13.29
C ASP A 278 3.03 -19.64 12.92
N ASP A 279 3.80 -18.58 12.63
CA ASP A 279 3.27 -17.33 12.08
C ASP A 279 4.23 -16.64 11.10
N PHE A 280 3.75 -15.54 10.51
CA PHE A 280 4.44 -14.84 9.44
C PHE A 280 5.79 -14.23 9.86
N ILE A 281 6.00 -13.85 11.13
CA ILE A 281 7.31 -13.34 11.60
C ILE A 281 8.36 -14.45 11.49
N GLN A 282 8.02 -15.66 11.92
CA GLN A 282 8.92 -16.82 11.85
C GLN A 282 9.16 -17.22 10.38
N TRP A 283 8.09 -17.35 9.58
CA TRP A 283 8.22 -17.76 8.18
C TRP A 283 9.06 -16.78 7.37
N LEU A 284 8.93 -15.47 7.64
CA LEU A 284 9.74 -14.44 7.01
C LEU A 284 11.19 -14.52 7.46
N SER A 285 11.44 -14.63 8.77
CA SER A 285 12.80 -14.76 9.31
C SER A 285 13.53 -15.98 8.76
N ASP A 286 12.86 -17.13 8.61
CA ASP A 286 13.46 -18.34 8.05
C ASP A 286 13.76 -18.24 6.55
N ALA A 287 12.99 -17.43 5.80
CA ALA A 287 13.14 -17.28 4.35
C ALA A 287 14.10 -16.16 3.94
N LEU A 288 14.45 -15.25 4.84
CA LEU A 288 15.41 -14.18 4.57
C LEU A 288 16.85 -14.71 4.54
N PRO A 289 17.73 -14.10 3.71
CA PRO A 289 19.18 -14.35 3.77
C PRO A 289 19.73 -14.09 5.18
N GLU A 290 20.77 -14.83 5.59
CA GLU A 290 21.36 -14.71 6.94
C GLU A 290 21.76 -13.27 7.29
N GLU A 291 22.33 -12.54 6.34
CA GLU A 291 22.70 -11.12 6.49
C GLU A 291 21.51 -10.19 6.75
N GLU A 292 20.29 -10.59 6.38
CA GLU A 292 19.07 -9.80 6.51
C GLU A 292 18.13 -10.27 7.63
N LYS A 293 18.36 -11.44 8.22
CA LYS A 293 17.52 -11.98 9.30
C LYS A 293 17.40 -11.03 10.49
N ARG A 294 18.50 -10.36 10.86
CA ARG A 294 18.53 -9.34 11.94
C ARG A 294 18.19 -7.92 11.46
N ASN A 295 17.77 -7.74 10.21
CA ASN A 295 17.35 -6.44 9.70
C ASN A 295 15.90 -6.15 10.10
N HIS A 296 15.72 -5.61 11.32
CA HIS A 296 14.39 -5.31 11.87
C HIS A 296 13.58 -4.35 10.99
N PHE A 297 14.25 -3.44 10.28
CA PHE A 297 13.58 -2.50 9.38
C PHE A 297 12.89 -3.20 8.21
N ILE A 298 13.59 -4.13 7.54
CA ILE A 298 13.01 -4.90 6.42
C ILE A 298 11.84 -5.74 6.91
N GLN A 299 12.02 -6.47 8.01
CA GLN A 299 10.96 -7.30 8.58
C GLN A 299 9.72 -6.47 8.97
N ALA A 300 9.91 -5.35 9.65
CA ALA A 300 8.82 -4.46 10.05
C ALA A 300 8.11 -3.82 8.87
N LYS A 301 8.87 -3.40 7.84
CA LYS A 301 8.30 -2.87 6.59
C LYS A 301 7.41 -3.91 5.91
N ILE A 302 7.85 -5.16 5.80
CA ILE A 302 7.05 -6.24 5.18
C ILE A 302 5.77 -6.50 5.98
N GLN A 303 5.86 -6.52 7.32
CA GLN A 303 4.70 -6.69 8.19
C GLN A 303 3.68 -5.54 8.07
N LEU A 304 4.17 -4.30 7.97
CA LEU A 304 3.32 -3.13 7.71
C LEU A 304 2.64 -3.21 6.33
N LEU A 305 3.39 -3.60 5.29
CA LEU A 305 2.84 -3.76 3.95
C LEU A 305 1.75 -4.83 3.90
N LEU A 306 1.98 -5.96 4.56
CA LEU A 306 1.02 -7.07 4.63
C LEU A 306 -0.24 -6.66 5.39
N SER A 307 -0.08 -5.94 6.51
CA SER A 307 -1.20 -5.39 7.29
C SER A 307 -1.98 -4.37 6.47
N ALA A 308 -1.31 -3.39 5.86
CA ALA A 308 -1.94 -2.37 5.03
C ALA A 308 -2.78 -2.96 3.88
N SER A 309 -2.22 -3.95 3.18
CA SER A 309 -2.85 -4.58 2.01
C SER A 309 -4.08 -5.42 2.41
N SER A 310 -3.98 -6.16 3.53
CA SER A 310 -5.04 -7.05 4.00
C SER A 310 -6.21 -6.30 4.64
N ILE A 311 -5.93 -5.26 5.42
CA ILE A 311 -6.95 -4.50 6.17
C ILE A 311 -7.93 -3.83 5.23
N HIS A 312 -7.45 -3.00 4.31
CA HIS A 312 -8.35 -2.17 3.49
C HIS A 312 -9.15 -2.97 2.48
N THR A 313 -8.52 -3.95 1.81
CA THR A 313 -9.22 -4.76 0.81
C THR A 313 -10.34 -5.60 1.43
N THR A 314 -10.06 -6.26 2.56
CA THR A 314 -11.03 -7.12 3.25
C THR A 314 -12.10 -6.31 3.97
N SER A 315 -11.74 -5.24 4.68
CA SER A 315 -12.72 -4.41 5.41
C SER A 315 -13.69 -3.70 4.46
N ASN A 316 -13.22 -3.19 3.32
CA ASN A 316 -14.09 -2.60 2.31
C ASN A 316 -15.00 -3.65 1.69
N LEU A 317 -14.47 -4.80 1.25
CA LEU A 317 -15.29 -5.88 0.67
C LEU A 317 -16.38 -6.34 1.64
N THR A 318 -16.03 -6.61 2.90
CA THR A 318 -17.00 -7.03 3.91
C THR A 318 -18.04 -5.94 4.19
N THR A 319 -17.63 -4.67 4.18
CA THR A 319 -18.56 -3.53 4.29
C THR A 319 -19.54 -3.51 3.13
N ASP A 320 -19.07 -3.66 1.89
CA ASP A 320 -19.91 -3.69 0.69
C ASP A 320 -20.89 -4.88 0.74
N CYS A 321 -20.42 -6.08 1.09
CA CYS A 321 -21.27 -7.25 1.29
C CYS A 321 -22.39 -7.00 2.31
N ILE A 322 -22.12 -6.26 3.40
CA ILE A 322 -23.13 -5.95 4.41
C ILE A 322 -24.16 -4.94 3.90
N TYR A 323 -23.72 -3.94 3.12
CA TYR A 323 -24.66 -3.04 2.46
C TYR A 323 -25.51 -3.76 1.42
N ASP A 324 -24.92 -4.67 0.64
CA ASP A 324 -25.64 -5.50 -0.31
C ASP A 324 -26.65 -6.41 0.40
N LEU A 325 -26.32 -6.98 1.57
CA LEU A 325 -27.27 -7.74 2.40
C LEU A 325 -28.41 -6.88 2.95
N ALA A 326 -28.14 -5.61 3.28
CA ALA A 326 -29.17 -4.70 3.74
C ALA A 326 -30.20 -4.38 2.64
N VAL A 327 -29.77 -4.35 1.38
CA VAL A 327 -30.62 -4.14 0.20
C VAL A 327 -31.32 -5.43 -0.24
N HIS A 328 -30.60 -6.55 -0.27
CA HIS A 328 -31.06 -7.86 -0.75
C HIS A 328 -31.43 -8.77 0.42
N GLN A 329 -32.54 -8.46 1.09
CA GLN A 329 -32.99 -9.20 2.28
C GLN A 329 -33.31 -10.67 1.98
N ASP A 330 -33.73 -10.98 0.77
CA ASP A 330 -33.96 -12.34 0.27
C ASP A 330 -32.69 -13.21 0.31
N MET A 331 -31.51 -12.60 0.18
CA MET A 331 -30.24 -13.31 0.31
C MET A 331 -29.91 -13.66 1.76
N GLN A 332 -30.42 -12.90 2.74
CA GLN A 332 -30.06 -13.13 4.16
C GLN A 332 -30.50 -14.52 4.63
N ASP A 333 -31.72 -14.92 4.29
CA ASP A 333 -32.26 -16.23 4.69
C ASP A 333 -31.54 -17.37 3.97
N ILE A 334 -31.31 -17.22 2.66
CA ILE A 334 -30.58 -18.20 1.84
C ILE A 334 -29.17 -18.47 2.38
N LEU A 335 -28.45 -17.41 2.76
CA LEU A 335 -27.10 -17.52 3.32
C LEU A 335 -27.12 -18.06 4.74
N ARG A 336 -28.10 -17.66 5.56
CA ARG A 336 -28.26 -18.18 6.93
C ARG A 336 -28.57 -19.67 6.94
N GLU A 337 -29.45 -20.12 6.05
CA GLU A 337 -29.75 -21.54 5.85
C GLU A 337 -28.50 -22.33 5.46
N GLU A 338 -27.70 -21.83 4.51
CA GLU A 338 -26.44 -22.48 4.14
C GLU A 338 -25.47 -22.55 5.33
N VAL A 339 -25.32 -21.48 6.10
CA VAL A 339 -24.45 -21.48 7.29
C VAL A 339 -24.95 -22.50 8.32
N LEU A 340 -26.26 -22.57 8.59
CA LEU A 340 -26.83 -23.52 9.54
C LEU A 340 -26.67 -24.97 9.08
N GLU A 341 -26.82 -25.25 7.78
CA GLU A 341 -26.58 -26.57 7.20
C GLU A 341 -25.09 -26.95 7.25
N VAL A 342 -24.21 -25.98 6.96
CA VAL A 342 -22.78 -26.24 6.86
C VAL A 342 -22.13 -26.38 8.24
N PHE A 343 -22.56 -25.56 9.20
CA PHE A 343 -22.00 -25.47 10.54
C PHE A 343 -22.83 -26.19 11.61
N THR A 344 -23.33 -27.39 11.29
CA THR A 344 -23.92 -28.30 12.27
C THR A 344 -22.86 -29.06 13.08
N GLY A 345 -23.01 -29.09 14.41
CA GLY A 345 -22.13 -29.81 15.36
C GLY A 345 -20.99 -28.94 15.92
N GLU A 346 -20.45 -29.35 17.07
CA GLU A 346 -19.44 -28.57 17.81
C GLU A 346 -18.14 -28.36 17.01
N ASP A 347 -17.68 -29.41 16.32
CA ASP A 347 -16.40 -29.39 15.56
C ASP A 347 -16.53 -28.79 14.16
N ALA A 348 -17.66 -28.14 13.85
CA ALA A 348 -17.94 -27.71 12.48
C ALA A 348 -16.91 -26.72 11.92
N TRP A 349 -16.33 -25.89 12.78
CA TRP A 349 -15.30 -24.92 12.41
C TRP A 349 -13.92 -25.54 12.18
N GLU A 350 -13.69 -26.73 12.72
CA GLU A 350 -12.41 -27.45 12.64
C GLU A 350 -12.35 -28.37 11.41
N ARG A 351 -13.53 -28.76 10.88
CA ARG A 351 -13.64 -29.55 9.65
C ARG A 351 -13.01 -28.81 8.47
N LYS A 352 -12.12 -29.52 7.78
CA LYS A 352 -11.32 -29.02 6.65
C LYS A 352 -12.15 -28.41 5.52
N ASP A 353 -13.32 -28.97 5.27
CA ASP A 353 -14.16 -28.63 4.12
C ASP A 353 -15.25 -27.61 4.45
N SER A 354 -15.56 -27.34 5.72
CA SER A 354 -16.71 -26.50 6.11
C SER A 354 -16.75 -25.15 5.40
N ILE A 355 -15.68 -24.36 5.46
CA ILE A 355 -15.62 -23.06 4.76
C ILE A 355 -15.79 -23.24 3.25
N GLY A 356 -15.19 -24.28 2.68
CA GLY A 356 -15.30 -24.60 1.26
C GLY A 356 -16.70 -25.03 0.80
N ARG A 357 -17.59 -25.41 1.73
CA ARG A 357 -18.99 -25.77 1.43
C ARG A 357 -19.94 -24.58 1.39
N LEU A 358 -19.52 -23.39 1.83
CA LEU A 358 -20.32 -22.16 1.76
C LEU A 358 -20.38 -21.60 0.32
N LYS A 359 -21.01 -22.33 -0.59
CA LYS A 359 -21.04 -22.02 -2.03
C LYS A 359 -21.88 -20.79 -2.35
N LYS A 360 -23.01 -20.60 -1.67
CA LYS A 360 -23.89 -19.45 -1.85
C LYS A 360 -23.24 -18.20 -1.28
N MET A 361 -22.59 -18.29 -0.11
CA MET A 361 -21.80 -17.20 0.47
C MET A 361 -20.66 -16.79 -0.46
N ASP A 362 -19.87 -17.75 -0.96
CA ASP A 362 -18.79 -17.49 -1.92
C ASP A 362 -19.31 -16.82 -3.20
N SER A 363 -20.46 -17.27 -3.72
CA SER A 363 -21.12 -16.63 -4.88
C SER A 363 -21.56 -15.20 -4.57
N PHE A 364 -22.13 -14.95 -3.40
CA PHE A 364 -22.58 -13.62 -2.98
C PHE A 364 -21.41 -12.64 -2.83
N ILE A 365 -20.33 -13.06 -2.18
CA ILE A 365 -19.11 -12.26 -2.02
C ILE A 365 -18.51 -11.93 -3.39
N LYS A 366 -18.45 -12.90 -4.31
CA LYS A 366 -17.96 -12.69 -5.68
C LYS A 366 -18.81 -11.69 -6.45
N GLU A 367 -20.14 -11.74 -6.31
CA GLU A 367 -21.03 -10.80 -7.00
C GLU A 367 -20.93 -9.39 -6.40
N SER A 368 -20.85 -9.28 -5.08
CA SER A 368 -20.57 -8.01 -4.38
C SER A 368 -19.25 -7.41 -4.88
N GLN A 369 -18.20 -8.24 -4.99
CA GLN A 369 -16.91 -7.80 -5.53
C GLN A 369 -16.97 -7.43 -7.02
N ARG A 370 -17.75 -8.12 -7.84
CA ARG A 370 -17.94 -7.79 -9.27
C ARG A 370 -18.62 -6.42 -9.43
N LEU A 371 -19.54 -6.07 -8.53
CA LEU A 371 -20.29 -4.82 -8.56
C LEU A 371 -19.55 -3.66 -7.85
N SER A 372 -18.74 -3.94 -6.84
CA SER A 372 -18.15 -2.91 -5.97
C SER A 372 -16.60 -2.92 -5.95
N SER A 373 -15.95 -3.66 -6.86
CA SER A 373 -14.50 -3.87 -6.89
C SER A 373 -13.67 -2.62 -6.56
N ASN A 374 -12.83 -2.74 -5.52
CA ASN A 374 -11.82 -1.76 -5.10
C ASN A 374 -10.70 -1.55 -6.14
N ILE A 375 -10.64 -2.39 -7.18
CA ILE A 375 -9.74 -2.21 -8.33
C ILE A 375 -10.62 -1.70 -9.47
N SER A 376 -10.33 -0.50 -9.96
CA SER A 376 -11.13 0.25 -10.94
C SER A 376 -11.66 -0.63 -12.06
N LYS A 377 -12.97 -0.55 -12.31
CA LYS A 377 -13.70 -1.26 -13.38
C LYS A 377 -13.28 -0.84 -14.77
#